data_AF-A0A482TQP1-F1
#
_entry.id   AF-A0A482TQP1-F1
#
_cell.length_a   1.000
_cell.length_b   1.000
_cell.length_c   1.000
_cell.angle_alpha   90.00
_cell.angle_beta   90.00
_cell.angle_gamma   90.00
#
_symmetry.space_group_name_H-M   'P 1'
#
loop_
_entity.id
_entity.type
_entity.pdbx_description
1 polymer ?
#
loop_
_entity_poly.entity_id
_entity_poly.type
_entity_poly.pdbx_seq_one_letter_code
_entity_poly.pdbx_strand_id
1 'polypeptide(L)'
;MTEKANIDYVTEYPRLDASWAFEIEDHSTDLRSVHQNMLQIATRVSEIFNCLYKPQKIEIGFLHYPEEVPIEEMYDFENIEIDGETHEIDLSETSVNDALNQFTSPETSAGQPRIINNISFGIGATKLYIDGENRLIDRNNTTHYKLVDRRGDTEILGEPDMDPLRIDIEHGSEIINQISSPTKIHIGVSTETDMWFEDSSISAINRGRLVSCLHQLEADFTPYAIDFFADAISPAKLEREDYLADLAIHSRE
;
A
#
# COMPACT_ATOMS: atom_id res chain seq x y z
N MET A 1 14.97 24.01 -21.23
CA MET A 1 15.56 23.01 -20.32
C MET A 1 15.33 23.53 -18.92
N THR A 2 14.29 23.07 -18.27
CA THR A 2 13.93 23.50 -16.92
C THR A 2 14.52 22.48 -15.97
N GLU A 3 15.38 22.94 -15.05
CA GLU A 3 15.93 22.15 -13.94
C GLU A 3 14.79 21.45 -13.21
N LYS A 4 14.88 20.12 -13.04
CA LYS A 4 14.07 19.42 -12.03
C LYS A 4 14.55 19.92 -10.67
N ALA A 5 13.68 20.65 -9.98
CA ALA A 5 13.92 21.07 -8.60
C ALA A 5 14.15 19.83 -7.74
N ASN A 6 15.29 19.80 -7.02
CA ASN A 6 15.49 18.89 -5.90
C ASN A 6 14.42 19.22 -4.86
N ILE A 7 13.45 18.33 -4.66
CA ILE A 7 12.49 18.47 -3.58
C ILE A 7 13.16 17.92 -2.31
N ASP A 8 13.65 18.83 -1.48
CA ASP A 8 14.05 18.57 -0.10
C ASP A 8 12.76 18.45 0.75
N TYR A 9 12.50 17.27 1.31
CA TYR A 9 11.36 17.03 2.22
C TYR A 9 11.81 17.10 3.69
N VAL A 10 11.02 17.82 4.50
CA VAL A 10 11.21 18.07 5.95
C VAL A 10 10.22 17.21 6.73
N THR A 11 10.66 16.54 7.80
CA THR A 11 9.76 15.88 8.76
C THR A 11 9.50 16.76 9.98
N GLU A 12 8.23 16.89 10.39
CA GLU A 12 7.88 17.47 11.70
C GLU A 12 7.77 16.40 12.81
N TYR A 13 7.51 15.11 12.49
CA TYR A 13 7.33 14.04 13.50
C TYR A 13 7.80 12.62 13.07
N PRO A 14 9.10 12.31 13.10
CA PRO A 14 9.67 11.03 12.65
C PRO A 14 9.49 9.84 13.63
N ARG A 15 8.45 9.84 14.46
CA ARG A 15 8.29 8.87 15.58
C ARG A 15 6.95 8.12 15.63
N LEU A 16 6.02 8.34 14.69
CA LEU A 16 4.67 7.77 14.84
C LEU A 16 4.18 6.89 13.69
N ASP A 17 4.40 7.19 12.41
CA ASP A 17 4.06 6.28 11.31
C ASP A 17 4.91 6.68 10.09
N ALA A 18 5.46 5.73 9.35
CA ALA A 18 6.05 6.03 8.04
C ALA A 18 5.10 5.59 6.94
N SER A 19 4.71 6.55 6.11
CA SER A 19 3.79 6.36 4.99
C SER A 19 4.44 6.69 3.66
N TRP A 20 4.04 5.93 2.64
CA TRP A 20 4.26 6.17 1.23
C TRP A 20 2.92 6.16 0.53
N ALA A 21 2.65 7.16 -0.28
CA ALA A 21 1.47 7.22 -1.12
C ALA A 21 1.90 7.30 -2.58
N PHE A 22 1.23 6.52 -3.42
CA PHE A 22 1.38 6.52 -4.87
C PHE A 22 0.03 6.93 -5.45
N GLU A 23 0.06 7.88 -6.36
CA GLU A 23 -1.12 8.30 -7.09
C GLU A 23 -1.05 7.79 -8.53
N ILE A 24 -2.14 7.28 -9.06
CA ILE A 24 -2.23 6.77 -10.43
C ILE A 24 -3.39 7.50 -11.10
N GLU A 25 -3.15 8.15 -12.24
CA GLU A 25 -4.23 8.71 -13.05
C GLU A 25 -5.06 7.58 -13.68
N ASP A 26 -6.36 7.55 -13.38
CA ASP A 26 -7.31 6.63 -14.01
C ASP A 26 -7.96 7.33 -15.21
N HIS A 27 -7.59 6.89 -16.42
CA HIS A 27 -8.13 7.38 -17.68
C HIS A 27 -9.35 6.57 -18.17
N SER A 28 -10.03 5.88 -17.27
CA SER A 28 -11.27 5.17 -17.58
C SER A 28 -12.32 6.09 -18.21
N THR A 29 -13.15 5.51 -19.09
CA THR A 29 -14.25 6.22 -19.76
C THR A 29 -15.64 5.74 -19.33
N ASP A 30 -15.72 4.65 -18.56
CA ASP A 30 -16.95 4.10 -17.98
C ASP A 30 -16.71 3.43 -16.60
N LEU A 31 -17.78 3.26 -15.81
CA LEU A 31 -17.70 2.68 -14.45
C LEU A 31 -17.15 1.25 -14.44
N ARG A 32 -17.42 0.49 -15.51
CA ARG A 32 -16.90 -0.86 -15.68
C ARG A 32 -15.38 -0.87 -15.76
N SER A 33 -14.80 0.07 -16.48
CA SER A 33 -13.35 0.21 -16.62
C SER A 33 -12.71 0.61 -15.30
N VAL A 34 -13.30 1.56 -14.56
CA VAL A 34 -12.87 1.94 -13.20
C VAL A 34 -12.83 0.72 -12.28
N HIS A 35 -13.92 -0.07 -12.26
CA HIS A 35 -14.02 -1.28 -11.46
C HIS A 35 -12.92 -2.29 -11.80
N GLN A 36 -12.65 -2.50 -13.09
CA GLN A 36 -11.62 -3.43 -13.55
C GLN A 36 -10.21 -2.92 -13.22
N ASN A 37 -9.95 -1.62 -13.35
CA ASN A 37 -8.67 -1.01 -13.03
C ASN A 37 -8.34 -1.16 -11.54
N MET A 38 -9.30 -0.92 -10.66
CA MET A 38 -9.14 -1.13 -9.22
C MET A 38 -8.78 -2.58 -8.87
N LEU A 39 -9.44 -3.57 -9.48
CA LEU A 39 -9.09 -4.98 -9.29
C LEU A 39 -7.68 -5.32 -9.80
N GLN A 40 -7.31 -4.80 -10.97
CA GLN A 40 -5.99 -5.05 -11.56
C GLN A 40 -4.87 -4.44 -10.71
N ILE A 41 -5.05 -3.20 -10.25
CA ILE A 41 -4.09 -2.51 -9.38
C ILE A 41 -3.96 -3.26 -8.05
N ALA A 42 -5.07 -3.62 -7.40
CA ALA A 42 -5.01 -4.39 -6.16
C ALA A 42 -4.35 -5.76 -6.32
N THR A 43 -4.64 -6.47 -7.41
CA THR A 43 -3.97 -7.73 -7.72
C THR A 43 -2.46 -7.52 -7.87
N ARG A 44 -2.05 -6.47 -8.58
CA ARG A 44 -0.63 -6.19 -8.81
C ARG A 44 0.10 -5.76 -7.54
N VAL A 45 -0.51 -4.89 -6.73
CA VAL A 45 0.01 -4.50 -5.42
C VAL A 45 0.21 -5.73 -4.53
N SER A 46 -0.79 -6.61 -4.45
CA SER A 46 -0.68 -7.88 -3.73
C SER A 46 0.50 -8.73 -4.21
N GLU A 47 0.68 -8.86 -5.53
CA GLU A 47 1.80 -9.61 -6.12
C GLU A 47 3.17 -9.03 -5.75
N ILE A 48 3.32 -7.70 -5.79
CA ILE A 48 4.59 -7.01 -5.46
C ILE A 48 4.95 -7.24 -3.99
N PHE A 49 3.97 -7.20 -3.10
CA PHE A 49 4.20 -7.32 -1.66
C PHE A 49 4.15 -8.76 -1.14
N ASN A 50 3.75 -9.77 -1.94
CA ASN A 50 3.47 -11.14 -1.49
C ASN A 50 4.62 -11.83 -0.70
N CYS A 51 5.86 -11.45 -0.97
CA CYS A 51 7.05 -12.04 -0.37
C CYS A 51 7.42 -11.39 0.96
N LEU A 52 6.89 -10.19 1.20
CA LEU A 52 7.13 -9.36 2.36
C LEU A 52 5.91 -9.29 3.28
N TYR A 53 4.70 -9.35 2.74
CA TYR A 53 3.47 -9.16 3.47
C TYR A 53 2.44 -10.22 3.10
N LYS A 54 1.85 -10.82 4.12
CA LYS A 54 0.77 -11.80 3.99
C LYS A 54 -0.47 -11.26 4.70
N PRO A 55 -1.42 -10.63 3.98
CA PRO A 55 -2.68 -10.24 4.59
C PRO A 55 -3.43 -11.48 5.09
N GLN A 56 -4.09 -11.34 6.24
CA GLN A 56 -5.00 -12.32 6.83
C GLN A 56 -6.46 -11.96 6.56
N LYS A 57 -6.73 -10.67 6.28
CA LYS A 57 -8.05 -10.14 5.95
C LYS A 57 -7.94 -9.15 4.80
N ILE A 58 -8.98 -9.06 3.97
CA ILE A 58 -9.18 -7.98 3.01
C ILE A 58 -10.54 -7.35 3.27
N GLU A 59 -10.61 -6.03 3.17
CA GLU A 59 -11.86 -5.28 3.18
C GLU A 59 -12.02 -4.59 1.82
N ILE A 60 -13.17 -4.74 1.18
CA ILE A 60 -13.45 -4.18 -0.15
C ILE A 60 -14.72 -3.35 -0.05
N GLY A 61 -14.59 -2.04 -0.28
CA GLY A 61 -15.69 -1.09 -0.35
C GLY A 61 -16.17 -0.88 -1.77
N PHE A 62 -17.49 -0.85 -1.94
CA PHE A 62 -18.20 -0.65 -3.19
C PHE A 62 -19.05 0.61 -3.12
N LEU A 63 -19.20 1.27 -4.27
CA LEU A 63 -20.26 2.24 -4.51
C LEU A 63 -21.20 1.67 -5.58
N HIS A 64 -22.50 1.73 -5.29
CA HIS A 64 -23.57 1.26 -6.15
C HIS A 64 -24.35 2.45 -6.72
N TYR A 65 -24.68 2.37 -8.01
CA TYR A 65 -25.43 3.40 -8.71
C TYR A 65 -26.79 2.85 -9.17
N PRO A 66 -27.87 3.66 -9.11
CA PRO A 66 -29.20 3.23 -9.54
C PRO A 66 -29.29 3.01 -11.05
N GLU A 67 -28.45 3.70 -11.82
CA GLU A 67 -28.30 3.62 -13.27
C GLU A 67 -26.85 3.97 -13.67
N GLU A 68 -26.51 3.83 -14.96
CA GLU A 68 -25.18 4.21 -15.45
C GLU A 68 -24.99 5.73 -15.35
N VAL A 69 -23.93 6.17 -14.67
CA VAL A 69 -23.60 7.59 -14.50
C VAL A 69 -22.30 7.94 -15.23
N PRO A 70 -22.18 9.15 -15.81
CA PRO A 70 -20.91 9.62 -16.35
C PRO A 70 -19.80 9.60 -15.30
N ILE A 71 -18.58 9.20 -15.66
CA ILE A 71 -17.44 9.17 -14.73
C ILE A 71 -17.21 10.53 -14.06
N GLU A 72 -17.29 11.61 -14.84
CA GLU A 72 -17.17 12.99 -14.33
C GLU A 72 -18.16 13.33 -13.20
N GLU A 73 -19.27 12.61 -13.09
CA GLU A 73 -20.33 12.82 -12.10
C GLU A 73 -20.33 11.73 -11.01
N MET A 74 -19.52 10.68 -11.09
CA MET A 74 -19.63 9.51 -10.21
C MET A 74 -19.41 9.80 -8.71
N TYR A 75 -18.74 10.93 -8.39
CA TYR A 75 -18.56 11.42 -7.01
C TYR A 75 -19.46 12.62 -6.67
N ASP A 76 -20.47 12.91 -7.49
CA ASP A 76 -21.50 13.91 -7.19
C ASP A 76 -22.55 13.35 -6.22
N PHE A 77 -22.13 13.16 -4.96
CA PHE A 77 -22.98 12.66 -3.88
C PHE A 77 -24.16 13.58 -3.54
N GLU A 78 -24.20 14.81 -4.07
CA GLU A 78 -25.32 15.73 -3.86
C GLU A 78 -26.48 15.45 -4.80
N ASN A 79 -26.20 14.98 -6.02
CA ASN A 79 -27.19 14.80 -7.08
C ASN A 79 -27.45 13.34 -7.46
N ILE A 80 -26.56 12.42 -7.08
CA ILE A 80 -26.66 11.00 -7.38
C ILE A 80 -26.88 10.22 -6.08
N GLU A 81 -27.94 9.42 -6.03
CA GLU A 81 -28.16 8.47 -4.93
C GLU A 81 -27.12 7.35 -5.06
N ILE A 82 -26.21 7.27 -4.09
CA ILE A 82 -25.11 6.30 -4.09
C ILE A 82 -25.19 5.49 -2.81
N ASP A 83 -25.25 4.16 -2.95
CA ASP A 83 -25.24 3.23 -1.83
C ASP A 83 -23.84 2.63 -1.65
N GLY A 84 -23.31 2.71 -0.44
CA GLY A 84 -22.04 2.10 -0.06
C GLY A 84 -22.21 0.71 0.55
N GLU A 85 -21.39 -0.25 0.14
CA GLU A 85 -21.29 -1.56 0.78
C GLU A 85 -19.82 -1.90 1.06
N THR A 86 -19.56 -2.60 2.16
CA THR A 86 -18.23 -3.12 2.46
C THR A 86 -18.30 -4.62 2.70
N HIS A 87 -17.42 -5.36 2.03
CA HIS A 87 -17.23 -6.79 2.23
C HIS A 87 -15.92 -7.05 2.94
N GLU A 88 -15.97 -7.89 3.97
CA GLU A 88 -14.80 -8.37 4.68
C GLU A 88 -14.55 -9.84 4.36
N ILE A 89 -13.30 -10.20 4.08
CA ILE A 89 -12.92 -11.55 3.65
C ILE A 89 -11.77 -12.03 4.52
N ASP A 90 -11.96 -13.17 5.16
CA ASP A 90 -10.91 -13.92 5.86
C ASP A 90 -10.07 -14.73 4.85
N LEU A 91 -8.76 -14.57 4.88
CA LEU A 91 -7.80 -15.20 3.98
C LEU A 91 -7.14 -16.47 4.55
N SER A 92 -7.66 -17.03 5.64
CA SER A 92 -7.14 -18.27 6.25
C SER A 92 -7.09 -19.45 5.28
N GLU A 93 -8.05 -19.55 4.36
CA GLU A 93 -8.16 -20.65 3.39
C GLU A 93 -8.15 -20.20 1.91
N THR A 94 -7.99 -18.91 1.63
CA THR A 94 -8.01 -18.37 0.26
C THR A 94 -6.86 -17.41 -0.01
N SER A 95 -6.41 -17.34 -1.25
CA SER A 95 -5.41 -16.35 -1.65
C SER A 95 -6.05 -14.98 -1.87
N VAL A 96 -5.24 -13.92 -1.79
CA VAL A 96 -5.70 -12.56 -2.12
C VAL A 96 -6.31 -12.51 -3.52
N ASN A 97 -5.65 -13.13 -4.50
CA ASN A 97 -6.11 -13.09 -5.89
C ASN A 97 -7.43 -13.87 -6.05
N ASP A 98 -7.59 -15.00 -5.36
CA ASP A 98 -8.86 -15.74 -5.35
C ASP A 98 -9.98 -14.96 -4.66
N ALA A 99 -9.66 -14.21 -3.60
CA ALA A 99 -10.61 -13.30 -2.94
C ALA A 99 -11.06 -12.18 -3.90
N LEU A 100 -10.11 -11.47 -4.54
CA LEU A 100 -10.41 -10.40 -5.49
C LEU A 100 -11.19 -10.92 -6.72
N ASN A 101 -10.93 -12.14 -7.17
CA ASN A 101 -11.63 -12.76 -8.31
C ASN A 101 -13.15 -12.92 -8.08
N GLN A 102 -13.60 -12.96 -6.82
CA GLN A 102 -15.03 -13.02 -6.49
C GLN A 102 -15.78 -11.74 -6.87
N PHE A 103 -15.07 -10.62 -7.06
CA PHE A 103 -15.66 -9.30 -7.28
C PHE A 103 -15.47 -8.80 -8.71
N THR A 104 -15.19 -9.67 -9.68
CA THR A 104 -14.95 -9.31 -11.09
C THR A 104 -16.17 -8.73 -11.82
N SER A 105 -17.40 -8.95 -11.30
CA SER A 105 -18.61 -8.36 -11.88
C SER A 105 -18.67 -6.85 -11.60
N PRO A 106 -18.85 -5.98 -12.61
CA PRO A 106 -19.07 -4.54 -12.45
C PRO A 106 -20.55 -4.19 -12.16
N GLU A 107 -21.40 -5.20 -11.91
CA GLU A 107 -22.81 -5.03 -11.61
C GLU A 107 -23.21 -5.85 -10.39
N THR A 108 -24.19 -5.36 -9.62
CA THR A 108 -24.85 -6.12 -8.54
C THR A 108 -25.75 -7.22 -9.10
N SER A 109 -26.25 -8.10 -8.24
CA SER A 109 -27.21 -9.14 -8.63
C SER A 109 -28.55 -8.58 -9.13
N ALA A 110 -28.87 -7.33 -8.79
CA ALA A 110 -30.04 -6.60 -9.28
C ALA A 110 -29.79 -5.88 -10.63
N GLY A 111 -28.56 -5.94 -11.17
CA GLY A 111 -28.17 -5.29 -12.42
C GLY A 111 -27.80 -3.81 -12.27
N GLN A 112 -27.56 -3.33 -11.04
CA GLN A 112 -27.08 -1.97 -10.80
C GLN A 112 -25.57 -1.88 -11.05
N PRO A 113 -25.07 -0.84 -11.74
CA PRO A 113 -23.65 -0.59 -11.87
C PRO A 113 -22.99 -0.45 -10.49
N ARG A 114 -21.76 -0.95 -10.37
CA ARG A 114 -20.94 -0.81 -9.17
C ARG A 114 -19.49 -0.57 -9.52
N ILE A 115 -18.80 0.15 -8.63
CA ILE A 115 -17.34 0.25 -8.66
C ILE A 115 -16.76 -0.21 -7.33
N ILE A 116 -15.54 -0.72 -7.37
CA ILE A 116 -14.73 -0.83 -6.16
C ILE A 116 -14.16 0.54 -5.86
N ASN A 117 -14.55 1.10 -4.72
CA ASN A 117 -14.06 2.41 -4.29
C ASN A 117 -12.81 2.29 -3.44
N ASN A 118 -12.71 1.29 -2.58
CA ASN A 118 -11.53 1.11 -1.74
C ASN A 118 -11.26 -0.37 -1.45
N ILE A 119 -9.98 -0.71 -1.29
CA ILE A 119 -9.49 -2.03 -0.88
C ILE A 119 -8.46 -1.82 0.22
N SER A 120 -8.71 -2.39 1.40
CA SER A 120 -7.73 -2.45 2.48
C SER A 120 -7.22 -3.88 2.60
N PHE A 121 -5.90 -4.08 2.46
CA PHE A 121 -5.26 -5.34 2.82
C PHE A 121 -5.03 -5.37 4.32
N GLY A 122 -6.13 -5.43 5.09
CA GLY A 122 -6.25 -5.15 6.52
C GLY A 122 -5.21 -5.78 7.45
N ILE A 123 -5.63 -6.64 8.38
CA ILE A 123 -4.69 -7.27 9.33
C ILE A 123 -3.83 -8.26 8.57
N GLY A 124 -2.52 -8.23 8.77
CA GLY A 124 -1.61 -9.11 8.08
C GLY A 124 -0.29 -9.32 8.78
N ALA A 125 0.39 -10.39 8.39
CA ALA A 125 1.70 -10.72 8.91
C ALA A 125 2.79 -10.24 7.95
N THR A 126 3.70 -9.41 8.45
CA THR A 126 4.87 -8.92 7.73
C THR A 126 6.06 -9.83 8.00
N LYS A 127 6.76 -10.22 6.95
CA LYS A 127 7.93 -11.09 6.99
C LYS A 127 9.17 -10.27 7.29
N LEU A 128 9.60 -10.29 8.53
CA LEU A 128 10.75 -9.53 9.03
C LEU A 128 11.94 -10.47 9.27
N TYR A 129 13.14 -10.02 8.92
CA TYR A 129 14.38 -10.70 9.25
C TYR A 129 14.72 -10.39 10.71
N ILE A 130 14.86 -11.41 11.55
CA ILE A 130 15.16 -11.28 12.98
C ILE A 130 16.05 -12.45 13.38
N ASP A 131 17.17 -12.16 14.05
CA ASP A 131 18.08 -13.16 14.61
C ASP A 131 18.52 -14.24 13.60
N GLY A 132 18.87 -13.82 12.38
CA GLY A 132 19.34 -14.75 11.35
C GLY A 132 18.25 -15.39 10.49
N GLU A 133 16.97 -15.23 10.87
CA GLU A 133 15.85 -15.96 10.27
C GLU A 133 14.75 -15.02 9.78
N ASN A 134 13.95 -15.46 8.80
CA ASN A 134 12.74 -14.75 8.41
C ASN A 134 11.55 -15.21 9.26
N ARG A 135 10.83 -14.27 9.86
CA ARG A 135 9.67 -14.52 10.71
C ARG A 135 8.49 -13.67 10.27
N LEU A 136 7.29 -14.25 10.29
CA LEU A 136 6.05 -13.53 10.05
C LEU A 136 5.55 -12.93 11.36
N ILE A 137 5.26 -11.64 11.35
CA ILE A 137 4.89 -10.84 12.52
C ILE A 137 3.65 -10.05 12.18
N ASP A 138 2.63 -10.19 13.01
CA ASP A 138 1.39 -9.42 12.98
C ASP A 138 1.16 -8.75 14.33
N ARG A 139 0.12 -7.92 14.44
CA ARG A 139 -0.26 -7.24 15.69
C ARG A 139 -0.59 -8.19 16.84
N ASN A 140 -0.91 -9.46 16.55
CA ASN A 140 -1.30 -10.44 17.55
C ASN A 140 -0.10 -11.23 18.10
N ASN A 141 1.10 -11.04 17.55
CA ASN A 141 2.30 -11.67 18.06
C ASN A 141 2.80 -10.95 19.32
N THR A 142 2.55 -11.55 20.47
CA THR A 142 3.00 -11.07 21.80
C THR A 142 4.47 -11.40 22.11
N THR A 143 5.24 -11.85 21.12
CA THR A 143 6.63 -12.27 21.36
C THR A 143 7.55 -11.08 21.20
N HIS A 144 8.19 -10.68 22.31
CA HIS A 144 9.17 -9.61 22.31
C HIS A 144 10.30 -9.91 21.31
N TYR A 145 10.54 -9.01 20.37
CA TYR A 145 11.52 -9.22 19.33
C TYR A 145 12.87 -8.66 19.78
N LYS A 146 13.89 -9.51 19.74
CA LYS A 146 15.27 -9.08 19.99
C LYS A 146 15.87 -8.56 18.70
N LEU A 147 16.13 -7.27 18.61
CA LEU A 147 17.05 -6.71 17.63
C LEU A 147 18.46 -6.75 18.22
N VAL A 148 19.44 -7.07 17.40
CA VAL A 148 20.84 -6.85 17.73
C VAL A 148 21.28 -5.61 16.96
N ASP A 149 21.64 -4.55 17.68
CA ASP A 149 22.12 -3.31 17.09
C ASP A 149 23.50 -3.50 16.42
N ARG A 150 24.02 -2.45 15.78
CA ARG A 150 25.36 -2.48 15.13
C ARG A 150 26.52 -2.67 16.12
N ARG A 151 26.29 -2.51 17.42
CA ARG A 151 27.29 -2.64 18.49
C ARG A 151 27.24 -4.02 19.15
N GLY A 152 26.27 -4.85 18.79
CA GLY A 152 26.05 -6.17 19.37
C GLY A 152 25.16 -6.15 20.61
N ASP A 153 24.57 -5.00 20.94
CA ASP A 153 23.63 -4.88 22.05
C ASP A 153 22.27 -5.42 21.62
N THR A 154 21.67 -6.26 22.47
CA THR A 154 20.33 -6.79 22.23
C THR A 154 19.30 -5.79 22.73
N GLU A 155 18.63 -5.13 21.80
CA GLU A 155 17.45 -4.32 22.08
C GLU A 155 16.20 -5.18 21.98
N ILE A 156 15.28 -5.03 22.93
CA ILE A 156 14.00 -5.71 22.89
C ILE A 156 13.00 -4.73 22.32
N LEU A 157 12.60 -4.93 21.07
CA LEU A 157 11.40 -4.30 20.54
C LEU A 157 10.19 -4.92 21.25
N GLY A 158 9.33 -4.04 21.75
CA GLY A 158 8.07 -4.41 22.38
C GLY A 158 7.11 -5.13 21.43
N GLU A 159 5.92 -5.37 21.94
CA GLU A 159 4.79 -5.84 21.13
C GLU A 159 4.34 -4.69 20.20
N PRO A 160 3.96 -4.98 18.94
CA PRO A 160 3.48 -3.94 18.05
C PRO A 160 2.04 -3.48 18.43
N ASP A 161 1.86 -2.16 18.50
CA ASP A 161 0.59 -1.40 18.59
C ASP A 161 -0.49 -1.84 17.57
N MET A 162 -0.01 -2.14 16.36
CA MET A 162 -0.75 -2.34 15.12
C MET A 162 -0.01 -3.33 14.20
N ASP A 163 -0.59 -3.63 13.04
CA ASP A 163 0.07 -4.43 12.02
C ASP A 163 1.35 -3.75 11.48
N PRO A 164 2.50 -4.45 11.40
CA PRO A 164 3.78 -3.84 11.03
C PRO A 164 3.85 -3.17 9.64
N LEU A 165 2.94 -3.55 8.74
CA LEU A 165 2.76 -2.99 7.41
C LEU A 165 1.27 -3.02 7.09
N ARG A 166 0.76 -1.93 6.52
CA ARG A 166 -0.60 -1.79 6.01
C ARG A 166 -0.57 -1.26 4.59
N ILE A 167 -1.51 -1.71 3.80
CA ILE A 167 -1.63 -1.31 2.40
C ILE A 167 -3.12 -1.05 2.11
N ASP A 168 -3.41 0.15 1.65
CA ASP A 168 -4.75 0.62 1.31
C ASP A 168 -4.75 1.14 -0.13
N ILE A 169 -5.82 0.90 -0.87
CA ILE A 169 -6.02 1.37 -2.24
C ILE A 169 -7.37 2.04 -2.31
N GLU A 170 -7.42 3.28 -2.78
CA GLU A 170 -8.64 4.08 -2.82
C GLU A 170 -8.78 4.76 -4.18
N HIS A 171 -9.96 4.69 -4.77
CA HIS A 171 -10.33 5.50 -5.91
C HIS A 171 -10.98 6.79 -5.41
N GLY A 172 -10.62 7.92 -6.01
CA GLY A 172 -11.15 9.22 -5.65
C GLY A 172 -11.09 10.21 -6.79
N SER A 173 -11.62 11.40 -6.54
CA SER A 173 -11.34 12.59 -7.36
C SER A 173 -10.59 13.60 -6.53
N GLU A 174 -9.61 14.28 -7.15
CA GLU A 174 -9.13 15.52 -6.56
C GLU A 174 -10.26 16.54 -6.60
N ILE A 175 -10.76 16.92 -5.42
CA ILE A 175 -11.65 18.05 -5.24
C ILE A 175 -10.82 19.33 -5.42
N ILE A 176 -10.38 19.60 -6.64
CA ILE A 176 -9.81 20.89 -7.02
C ILE A 176 -10.65 21.40 -8.18
N ASN A 177 -11.67 22.20 -7.82
CA ASN A 177 -12.41 23.15 -8.66
C ASN A 177 -12.01 23.17 -10.15
N GLN A 178 -12.64 22.33 -10.98
CA GLN A 178 -13.15 22.60 -12.34
C GLN A 178 -13.26 21.30 -13.14
N ILE A 179 -14.49 21.03 -13.61
CA ILE A 179 -14.85 20.42 -14.91
C ILE A 179 -13.73 19.55 -15.53
N SER A 180 -13.86 18.22 -15.36
CA SER A 180 -13.05 17.14 -15.95
C SER A 180 -11.65 16.88 -15.35
N SER A 181 -11.51 16.79 -14.03
CA SER A 181 -10.29 16.19 -13.44
C SER A 181 -10.29 14.67 -13.66
N PRO A 182 -9.18 14.06 -14.12
CA PRO A 182 -9.07 12.61 -14.14
C PRO A 182 -9.27 12.07 -12.73
N THR A 183 -9.96 10.94 -12.64
CA THR A 183 -10.12 10.24 -11.36
C THR A 183 -8.79 9.59 -11.03
N LYS A 184 -8.50 9.43 -9.74
CA LYS A 184 -7.19 9.00 -9.28
C LYS A 184 -7.32 7.77 -8.39
N ILE A 185 -6.37 6.87 -8.51
CA ILE A 185 -6.23 5.72 -7.62
C ILE A 185 -5.03 6.00 -6.72
N HIS A 186 -5.30 6.10 -5.42
CA HIS A 186 -4.31 6.28 -4.38
C HIS A 186 -3.95 4.93 -3.79
N ILE A 187 -2.65 4.63 -3.68
CA ILE A 187 -2.12 3.45 -2.98
C ILE A 187 -1.34 3.96 -1.77
N GLY A 188 -1.86 3.74 -0.57
CA GLY A 188 -1.18 4.01 0.68
C GLY A 188 -0.43 2.76 1.17
N VAL A 189 0.82 2.92 1.56
CA VAL A 189 1.61 1.93 2.27
C VAL A 189 2.09 2.57 3.57
N SER A 190 1.72 2.03 4.72
CA SER A 190 2.13 2.58 6.02
C SER A 190 2.74 1.53 6.94
N THR A 191 3.64 1.99 7.81
CA THR A 191 4.27 1.17 8.84
C THR A 191 4.28 1.88 10.18
N GLU A 192 4.04 1.12 11.25
CA GLU A 192 4.05 1.66 12.62
C GLU A 192 5.29 1.25 13.42
N THR A 193 5.92 0.13 13.08
CA THR A 193 6.92 -0.44 13.99
C THR A 193 8.25 0.31 13.95
N ASP A 194 8.74 0.69 15.13
CA ASP A 194 10.11 1.20 15.38
C ASP A 194 11.20 0.32 14.76
N MET A 195 10.91 -0.98 14.50
CA MET A 195 11.87 -1.89 13.88
C MET A 195 12.34 -1.44 12.50
N TRP A 196 11.53 -0.65 11.80
CA TRP A 196 11.91 -0.07 10.52
C TRP A 196 12.99 1.00 10.69
N PHE A 197 13.03 1.73 11.81
CA PHE A 197 13.80 2.96 11.93
C PHE A 197 15.00 2.89 12.88
N GLU A 198 15.15 1.80 13.63
CA GLU A 198 16.36 1.59 14.42
C GLU A 198 17.63 1.52 13.54
N ASP A 199 18.75 2.03 14.06
CA ASP A 199 20.05 2.02 13.38
C ASP A 199 20.77 0.67 13.59
N SER A 200 20.09 -0.42 13.26
CA SER A 200 20.59 -1.78 13.32
C SER A 200 20.79 -2.38 11.92
N SER A 201 21.68 -3.37 11.81
CA SER A 201 21.85 -4.11 10.55
C SER A 201 20.58 -4.89 10.19
N ILE A 202 19.81 -5.34 11.18
CA ILE A 202 18.54 -6.03 10.98
C ILE A 202 17.48 -5.07 10.39
N SER A 203 17.35 -3.88 10.98
CA SER A 203 16.45 -2.84 10.51
C SER A 203 16.80 -2.39 9.09
N ALA A 204 18.09 -2.25 8.77
CA ALA A 204 18.55 -1.96 7.41
C ALA A 204 18.13 -3.03 6.39
N ILE A 205 18.27 -4.32 6.73
CA ILE A 205 17.81 -5.43 5.87
C ILE A 205 16.30 -5.37 5.65
N ASN A 206 15.52 -5.13 6.71
CA ASN A 206 14.07 -5.05 6.60
C ASN A 206 13.66 -3.84 5.74
N ARG A 207 14.21 -2.65 6.01
CA ARG A 207 14.00 -1.45 5.18
C ARG A 207 14.34 -1.70 3.72
N GLY A 208 15.51 -2.26 3.41
CA GLY A 208 15.90 -2.56 2.04
C GLY A 208 14.84 -3.39 1.30
N ARG A 209 14.29 -4.42 1.96
CA ARG A 209 13.21 -5.25 1.38
C ARG A 209 11.92 -4.47 1.12
N LEU A 210 11.53 -3.57 2.03
CA LEU A 210 10.37 -2.69 1.82
C LEU A 210 10.63 -1.69 0.69
N VAL A 211 11.83 -1.10 0.66
CA VAL A 211 12.29 -0.21 -0.41
C VAL A 211 12.25 -0.92 -1.77
N SER A 212 12.70 -2.18 -1.87
CA SER A 212 12.61 -2.94 -3.11
C SER A 212 11.15 -3.13 -3.58
N CYS A 213 10.21 -3.40 -2.65
CA CYS A 213 8.78 -3.47 -2.99
C CYS A 213 8.24 -2.12 -3.47
N LEU A 214 8.59 -1.02 -2.79
CA LEU A 214 8.17 0.34 -3.17
C LEU A 214 8.74 0.76 -4.54
N HIS A 215 10.00 0.45 -4.83
CA HIS A 215 10.60 0.70 -6.15
C HIS A 215 9.94 -0.15 -7.25
N GLN A 216 9.61 -1.41 -6.97
CA GLN A 216 8.88 -2.24 -7.93
C GLN A 216 7.47 -1.68 -8.19
N LEU A 217 6.80 -1.19 -7.15
CA LEU A 217 5.51 -0.52 -7.25
C LEU A 217 5.60 0.74 -8.11
N GLU A 218 6.57 1.61 -7.83
CA GLU A 218 6.85 2.78 -8.66
C GLU A 218 7.09 2.38 -10.13
N ALA A 219 7.99 1.41 -10.37
CA ALA A 219 8.37 0.99 -11.72
C ALA A 219 7.20 0.41 -12.53
N ASP A 220 6.34 -0.39 -11.90
CA ASP A 220 5.19 -1.01 -12.57
C ASP A 220 4.12 0.02 -12.97
N PHE A 221 4.00 1.11 -12.20
CA PHE A 221 2.98 2.13 -12.43
C PHE A 221 3.53 3.46 -13.00
N THR A 222 4.85 3.59 -13.17
CA THR A 222 5.52 4.77 -13.78
C THR A 222 4.91 5.22 -15.12
N PRO A 223 4.40 4.34 -16.01
CA PRO A 223 3.74 4.77 -17.24
C PRO A 223 2.46 5.63 -17.03
N TYR A 224 1.92 5.70 -15.81
CA TYR A 224 0.63 6.32 -15.48
C TYR A 224 0.74 7.65 -14.69
N ALA A 225 1.86 8.35 -14.80
CA ALA A 225 2.11 9.67 -14.17
C ALA A 225 1.91 9.67 -12.64
N ILE A 226 2.80 8.97 -11.92
CA ILE A 226 2.77 8.92 -10.46
C ILE A 226 3.29 10.21 -9.83
N ASP A 227 2.49 10.79 -8.94
CA ASP A 227 2.98 11.65 -7.86
C ASP A 227 3.28 10.76 -6.63
N PHE A 228 4.57 10.68 -6.25
CA PHE A 228 5.05 9.91 -5.10
C PHE A 228 5.19 10.83 -3.89
N PHE A 229 4.45 10.52 -2.83
CA PHE A 229 4.55 11.22 -1.55
C PHE A 229 5.10 10.26 -0.50
N ALA A 230 6.22 10.61 0.12
CA ALA A 230 6.82 9.82 1.19
C ALA A 230 7.09 10.70 2.40
N ASP A 231 6.56 10.30 3.55
CA ASP A 231 6.72 11.06 4.79
C ASP A 231 8.07 10.77 5.49
N ALA A 232 8.81 9.73 5.09
CA ALA A 232 9.95 9.24 5.89
C ALA A 232 11.31 9.11 5.18
N ILE A 233 11.38 8.88 3.86
CA ILE A 233 12.64 8.56 3.17
C ILE A 233 12.66 9.19 1.76
N SER A 234 13.60 10.11 1.51
CA SER A 234 13.79 10.69 0.18
C SER A 234 14.33 9.66 -0.82
N PRO A 235 14.09 9.79 -2.14
CA PRO A 235 14.60 8.86 -3.14
C PRO A 235 16.12 8.59 -3.04
N ALA A 236 16.92 9.63 -2.76
CA ALA A 236 18.36 9.49 -2.55
C ALA A 236 18.72 8.68 -1.29
N LYS A 237 17.85 8.67 -0.28
CA LYS A 237 18.01 7.88 0.94
C LYS A 237 17.47 6.45 0.73
N LEU A 238 16.45 6.25 -0.11
CA LEU A 238 16.01 4.94 -0.60
C LEU A 238 17.15 4.22 -1.34
N GLU A 239 17.78 4.85 -2.34
CA GLU A 239 18.91 4.27 -3.10
C GLU A 239 20.09 3.88 -2.21
N ARG A 240 20.37 4.68 -1.17
CA ARG A 240 21.46 4.41 -0.22
C ARG A 240 21.16 3.24 0.71
N GLU A 241 19.91 3.10 1.19
CA GLU A 241 19.52 1.96 2.03
C GLU A 241 19.48 0.66 1.22
N ASP A 242 19.06 0.70 -0.05
CA ASP A 242 19.08 -0.43 -0.98
C ASP A 242 20.52 -0.96 -1.17
N TYR A 243 21.47 -0.06 -1.44
CA TYR A 243 22.90 -0.39 -1.52
C TYR A 243 23.47 -0.99 -0.23
N LEU A 244 23.04 -0.51 0.94
CA LEU A 244 23.49 -1.03 2.24
C LEU A 244 22.90 -2.41 2.56
N ALA A 245 21.65 -2.66 2.16
CA ALA A 245 21.03 -3.98 2.27
C ALA A 245 21.74 -5.01 1.41
N ASP A 246 22.04 -4.68 0.15
CA ASP A 246 22.81 -5.53 -0.77
C ASP A 246 24.19 -5.87 -0.20
N LEU A 247 24.93 -4.88 0.30
CA LEU A 247 26.22 -5.10 0.95
C LEU A 247 26.12 -6.03 2.16
N ALA A 248 25.08 -5.88 2.98
CA ALA A 248 24.88 -6.72 4.17
C ALA A 248 24.54 -8.17 3.81
N ILE A 249 23.74 -8.38 2.76
CA ILE A 249 23.38 -9.71 2.24
C ILE A 249 24.61 -10.41 1.65
N HIS A 250 25.42 -9.70 0.86
CA HIS A 250 26.56 -10.28 0.14
C HIS A 250 27.87 -10.35 0.93
N SER A 251 28.01 -9.64 2.05
CA SER A 251 29.18 -9.77 2.94
C SER A 251 29.23 -11.06 3.77
N ARG A 252 28.21 -11.92 3.66
CA ARG A 252 28.07 -13.19 4.40
C ARG A 252 28.29 -14.43 3.54
N GLU A 253 28.62 -14.27 2.26
CA GLU A 253 29.17 -15.32 1.37
C GLU A 253 30.70 -15.33 1.42
#